data_AF-A0A6G1J2J2-F1
#
_entry.id   AF-A0A6G1J2J2-F1
#
_cell.length_a   1.000
_cell.length_b   1.000
_cell.length_c   1.000
_cell.angle_alpha   90.00
_cell.angle_beta   90.00
_cell.angle_gamma   90.00
#
_symmetry.space_group_name_H-M   'P 1'
#
loop_
_entity.id
_entity.type
_entity.pdbx_description
1 polymer ?
#
loop_
_entity_poly.entity_id
_entity_poly.type
_entity_poly.pdbx_seq_one_letter_code
_entity_poly.pdbx_strand_id
1 'polypeptide(L)'
;MLLCDPDNFGMHIYNDWKGYGVTEAVENLLTAFDEAFKKKDENMCFPAWAIISSIAHWLNDDRLLDTDDSERAQALNELVGCALLTALVTIESAGELNPDSKFLDLPIVISSFLEWSDDLEKYGMEGDAILWRSHAVEYFTKAALDPSRGVFSTDKLLEKLEQADNKYKEDTTGRPDRDPWAWGEKLKRYKKSYGPRIGGSSYDITKMTRKERAKYAFDGEDPLKDISEKDLKQGNLALA
;
A
#
# COMPACT_ATOMS: atom_id res chain seq x y z
N MET A 1 -9.28 3.30 6.57
CA MET A 1 -10.20 2.97 5.45
C MET A 1 -11.66 2.91 5.88
N LEU A 2 -12.02 2.44 7.08
CA LEU A 2 -13.41 2.52 7.58
C LEU A 2 -14.03 3.93 7.46
N LEU A 3 -13.22 4.98 7.63
CA LEU A 3 -13.66 6.38 7.62
C LEU A 3 -13.94 6.95 6.22
N CYS A 4 -13.59 6.25 5.15
CA CYS A 4 -13.89 6.66 3.78
C CYS A 4 -14.93 5.75 3.11
N ASP A 5 -15.54 4.81 3.84
CA ASP A 5 -16.57 3.92 3.33
C ASP A 5 -17.96 4.44 3.73
N PRO A 6 -18.76 4.99 2.80
CA PRO A 6 -20.08 5.53 3.10
C PRO A 6 -21.05 4.49 3.69
N ASP A 7 -20.89 3.21 3.36
CA ASP A 7 -21.78 2.16 3.83
C ASP A 7 -21.65 1.97 5.35
N ASN A 8 -20.46 2.16 5.91
CA ASN A 8 -20.22 2.15 7.36
C ASN A 8 -20.94 3.28 8.11
N PHE A 9 -21.44 4.29 7.40
CA PHE A 9 -22.16 5.43 7.96
C PHE A 9 -23.62 5.52 7.50
N GLY A 10 -24.12 4.52 6.78
CA GLY A 10 -25.48 4.58 6.20
C GLY A 10 -25.64 5.74 5.22
N MET A 11 -24.62 5.97 4.39
CA MET A 11 -24.56 7.06 3.41
C MET A 11 -24.33 6.54 1.99
N HIS A 12 -24.69 7.36 1.01
CA HIS A 12 -24.23 7.21 -0.37
C HIS A 12 -23.76 8.57 -0.91
N ILE A 13 -22.49 8.66 -1.31
CA ILE A 13 -21.90 9.88 -1.87
C ILE A 13 -21.84 9.78 -3.40
N TYR A 14 -21.04 8.83 -3.89
CA TYR A 14 -21.06 8.29 -5.27
C TYR A 14 -20.27 6.97 -5.29
N ASN A 15 -20.40 6.21 -6.38
CA ASN A 15 -19.94 4.81 -6.45
C ASN A 15 -18.46 4.62 -6.06
N ASP A 16 -17.55 5.41 -6.62
CA ASP A 16 -16.11 5.20 -6.45
C ASP A 16 -15.50 5.92 -5.23
N TRP A 17 -16.32 6.55 -4.37
CA TRP A 17 -15.85 7.35 -3.24
C TRP A 17 -14.89 6.57 -2.34
N LYS A 18 -15.26 5.33 -2.02
CA LYS A 18 -14.45 4.44 -1.20
C LYS A 18 -13.11 4.13 -1.87
N GLY A 19 -13.11 3.78 -3.15
CA GLY A 19 -11.90 3.47 -3.91
C GLY A 19 -10.92 4.64 -3.97
N TYR A 20 -11.43 5.86 -4.14
CA TYR A 20 -10.59 7.06 -4.07
C TYR A 20 -10.07 7.33 -2.65
N GLY A 21 -10.85 7.06 -1.61
CA GLY A 21 -10.40 7.18 -0.23
C GLY A 21 -9.33 6.16 0.16
N VAL A 22 -9.44 4.93 -0.34
CA VAL A 22 -8.40 3.89 -0.24
C VAL A 22 -7.13 4.36 -0.95
N THR A 23 -7.24 4.89 -2.17
CA THR A 23 -6.12 5.48 -2.93
C THR A 23 -5.42 6.58 -2.13
N GLU A 24 -6.18 7.52 -1.58
CA GLU A 24 -5.63 8.62 -0.77
C GLU A 24 -4.93 8.11 0.50
N ALA A 25 -5.48 7.09 1.16
CA ALA A 25 -4.88 6.47 2.34
C ALA A 25 -3.54 5.79 2.03
N VAL A 26 -3.44 5.07 0.90
CA VAL A 26 -2.17 4.48 0.46
C VAL A 26 -1.14 5.55 0.09
N GLU A 27 -1.56 6.60 -0.62
CA GLU A 27 -0.68 7.71 -0.97
C GLU A 27 -0.12 8.44 0.27
N ASN A 28 -0.92 8.54 1.34
CA ASN A 28 -0.45 9.03 2.64
C ASN A 28 0.65 8.13 3.22
N LEU A 29 0.48 6.80 3.17
CA LEU A 29 1.49 5.84 3.63
C LEU A 29 2.76 5.92 2.78
N LEU A 30 2.64 6.04 1.46
CA LEU A 30 3.78 6.20 0.55
C LEU A 30 4.51 7.53 0.75
N THR A 31 3.79 8.59 1.13
CA THR A 31 4.40 9.87 1.52
C THR A 31 5.17 9.73 2.83
N ALA A 32 4.60 9.07 3.84
CA ALA A 32 5.31 8.77 5.09
C ALA A 32 6.54 7.87 4.86
N PHE A 33 6.44 6.91 3.93
CA PHE A 33 7.54 6.05 3.53
C PHE A 33 8.68 6.87 2.91
N ASP A 34 8.36 7.77 1.97
CA ASP A 34 9.35 8.68 1.36
C ASP A 34 10.06 9.54 2.41
N GLU A 35 9.32 10.06 3.39
CA GLU A 35 9.88 10.81 4.51
C GLU A 35 10.82 9.97 5.38
N ALA A 36 10.44 8.73 5.70
CA ALA A 36 11.27 7.79 6.45
C ALA A 36 12.56 7.46 5.68
N PHE A 37 12.43 7.12 4.40
CA PHE A 37 13.55 6.75 3.53
C PHE A 37 14.55 7.90 3.34
N LYS A 38 14.07 9.15 3.27
CA LYS A 38 14.93 10.34 3.12
C LYS A 38 15.84 10.63 4.31
N LYS A 39 15.55 10.10 5.50
CA LYS A 39 16.38 10.32 6.70
C LYS A 39 17.79 9.76 6.54
N LYS A 40 17.94 8.67 5.76
CA LYS A 40 19.24 8.04 5.46
C LYS A 40 20.08 7.71 6.70
N ASP A 41 19.43 7.47 7.83
CA ASP A 41 20.07 7.04 9.06
C ASP A 41 20.08 5.50 9.15
N GLU A 42 20.91 4.96 10.05
CA GLU A 42 21.09 3.51 10.25
C GLU A 42 19.80 2.79 10.69
N ASN A 43 18.83 3.53 11.24
CA ASN A 43 17.58 2.99 11.74
C ASN A 43 16.43 3.14 10.75
N MET A 44 16.66 3.69 9.54
CA MET A 44 15.59 3.97 8.57
C MET A 44 14.81 2.73 8.14
N CYS A 45 15.41 1.54 8.21
CA CYS A 45 14.74 0.27 7.90
C CYS A 45 13.54 0.02 8.81
N PHE A 46 13.59 0.40 10.10
CA PHE A 46 12.49 0.19 11.04
C PHE A 46 11.22 0.99 10.69
N PRO A 47 11.24 2.34 10.57
CA PRO A 47 10.05 3.09 10.18
C PRO A 47 9.62 2.79 8.75
N ALA A 48 10.56 2.55 7.81
CA ALA A 48 10.21 2.16 6.45
C ALA A 48 9.44 0.83 6.43
N TRP A 49 9.96 -0.19 7.13
CA TRP A 49 9.31 -1.50 7.22
C TRP A 49 7.99 -1.47 7.98
N ALA A 50 7.88 -0.68 9.04
CA ALA A 50 6.61 -0.51 9.77
C ALA A 50 5.50 0.02 8.85
N ILE A 51 5.83 0.93 7.93
CA ILE A 51 4.90 1.46 6.94
C ILE A 51 4.53 0.39 5.91
N ILE A 52 5.51 -0.35 5.37
CA ILE A 52 5.26 -1.45 4.43
C ILE A 52 4.41 -2.55 5.06
N SER A 53 4.68 -2.92 6.31
CA SER A 53 3.90 -3.90 7.06
C SER A 53 2.47 -3.43 7.29
N SER A 54 2.31 -2.12 7.57
CA SER A 54 0.98 -1.50 7.64
C SER A 54 0.25 -1.64 6.30
N ILE A 55 0.90 -1.30 5.17
CA ILE A 55 0.32 -1.48 3.84
C ILE A 55 -0.10 -2.94 3.62
N ALA A 56 0.78 -3.90 3.89
CA ALA A 56 0.50 -5.34 3.70
C ALA A 56 -0.78 -5.82 4.39
N HIS A 57 -0.99 -5.39 5.64
CA HIS A 57 -2.20 -5.72 6.39
C HIS A 57 -3.46 -5.18 5.71
N TRP A 58 -3.38 -4.00 5.10
CA TRP A 58 -4.51 -3.43 4.37
C TRP A 58 -4.74 -4.08 3.00
N LEU A 59 -3.68 -4.51 2.31
CA LEU A 59 -3.79 -5.09 0.96
C LEU A 59 -4.74 -6.29 0.88
N ASN A 60 -4.92 -7.01 1.99
CA ASN A 60 -5.68 -8.25 2.05
C ASN A 60 -7.05 -8.10 2.75
N ASP A 61 -7.37 -6.91 3.27
CA ASP A 61 -8.65 -6.63 3.93
C ASP A 61 -9.70 -6.11 2.93
N ASP A 62 -9.26 -5.33 1.94
CA ASP A 62 -10.15 -4.74 0.95
C ASP A 62 -9.50 -4.70 -0.44
N ARG A 63 -10.32 -4.70 -1.49
CA ARG A 63 -9.84 -4.56 -2.87
C ARG A 63 -9.38 -3.12 -3.05
N LEU A 64 -8.07 -2.91 -2.93
CA LEU A 64 -7.46 -1.71 -3.46
C LEU A 64 -7.82 -1.59 -4.94
N LEU A 65 -8.15 -0.37 -5.35
CA LEU A 65 -8.27 0.03 -6.76
C LEU A 65 -9.61 -0.28 -7.43
N ASP A 66 -10.71 -0.40 -6.67
CA ASP A 66 -12.06 -0.32 -7.24
C ASP A 66 -12.43 1.14 -7.55
N THR A 67 -11.83 1.68 -8.61
CA THR A 67 -12.02 3.05 -9.11
C THR A 67 -12.13 3.05 -10.62
N ASP A 68 -12.80 4.05 -11.19
CA ASP A 68 -12.86 4.26 -12.64
C ASP A 68 -11.54 4.79 -13.25
N ASP A 69 -10.55 5.18 -12.43
CA ASP A 69 -9.21 5.62 -12.86
C ASP A 69 -8.19 4.46 -12.89
N SER A 70 -8.34 3.58 -13.89
CA SER A 70 -7.47 2.41 -14.07
C SER A 70 -5.99 2.75 -14.31
N GLU A 71 -5.68 3.92 -14.87
CA GLU A 71 -4.29 4.35 -15.10
C GLU A 71 -3.61 4.68 -13.78
N ARG A 72 -4.28 5.47 -12.91
CA ARG A 72 -3.76 5.77 -11.57
C ARG A 72 -3.65 4.52 -10.72
N ALA A 73 -4.60 3.60 -10.82
CA ALA A 73 -4.56 2.33 -10.14
C ALA A 73 -3.29 1.52 -10.49
N GLN A 74 -2.98 1.38 -11.77
CA GLN A 74 -1.77 0.69 -12.22
C GLN A 74 -0.49 1.40 -11.75
N ALA A 75 -0.44 2.73 -11.85
CA ALA A 75 0.72 3.50 -11.40
C ALA A 75 0.91 3.45 -9.87
N LEU A 76 -0.18 3.38 -9.11
CA LEU A 76 -0.12 3.22 -7.65
C LEU A 76 0.34 1.81 -7.26
N ASN A 77 -0.15 0.77 -7.95
CA ASN A 77 0.31 -0.60 -7.75
C ASN A 77 1.82 -0.74 -8.01
N GLU A 78 2.33 -0.15 -9.10
CA GLU A 78 3.78 -0.08 -9.35
C GLU A 78 4.53 0.56 -8.18
N LEU A 79 4.01 1.68 -7.67
CA LEU A 79 4.65 2.44 -6.61
C LEU A 79 4.63 1.70 -5.27
N VAL A 80 3.54 1.00 -4.95
CA VAL A 80 3.40 0.13 -3.78
C VAL A 80 4.41 -1.02 -3.82
N GLY A 81 4.51 -1.71 -4.96
CA GLY A 81 5.50 -2.75 -5.17
C GLY A 81 6.94 -2.23 -5.09
N CYS A 82 7.22 -1.08 -5.69
CA CYS A 82 8.53 -0.42 -5.57
C CYS A 82 8.87 -0.08 -4.12
N ALA A 83 7.91 0.40 -3.33
CA ALA A 83 8.14 0.74 -1.91
C ALA A 83 8.53 -0.51 -1.10
N LEU A 84 7.88 -1.65 -1.34
CA LEU A 84 8.26 -2.95 -0.75
C LEU A 84 9.72 -3.29 -1.09
N LEU A 85 10.08 -3.28 -2.38
CA LEU A 85 11.43 -3.63 -2.82
C LEU A 85 12.48 -2.68 -2.24
N THR A 86 12.20 -1.37 -2.20
CA THR A 86 13.08 -0.37 -1.59
C THR A 86 13.23 -0.60 -0.10
N ALA A 87 12.17 -0.97 0.63
CA ALA A 87 12.29 -1.32 2.04
C ALA A 87 13.17 -2.56 2.26
N LEU A 88 13.01 -3.59 1.42
CA LEU A 88 13.83 -4.81 1.47
C LEU A 88 15.32 -4.52 1.24
N VAL A 89 15.67 -3.57 0.36
CA VAL A 89 17.06 -3.08 0.19
C VAL A 89 17.60 -2.50 1.50
N THR A 90 16.79 -1.74 2.24
CA THR A 90 17.24 -1.16 3.52
C THR A 90 17.44 -2.22 4.60
N ILE A 91 16.59 -3.25 4.63
CA ILE A 91 16.70 -4.40 5.55
C ILE A 91 17.94 -5.22 5.22
N GLU A 92 18.15 -5.49 3.94
CA GLU A 92 19.36 -6.17 3.45
C GLU A 92 20.63 -5.41 3.79
N SER A 93 20.65 -4.10 3.57
CA SER A 93 21.79 -3.24 3.88
C SER A 93 22.09 -3.20 5.40
N ALA A 94 21.07 -3.42 6.22
CA ALA A 94 21.21 -3.57 7.67
C ALA A 94 21.65 -4.99 8.11
N GLY A 95 21.80 -5.93 7.17
CA GLY A 95 22.13 -7.33 7.46
C GLY A 95 20.97 -8.14 8.01
N GLU A 96 19.74 -7.63 7.94
CA GLU A 96 18.55 -8.21 8.56
C GLU A 96 17.67 -8.97 7.54
N LEU A 97 18.14 -9.16 6.30
CA LEU A 97 17.48 -10.00 5.30
C LEU A 97 17.94 -11.45 5.45
N ASN A 98 17.45 -12.14 6.49
CA ASN A 98 17.79 -13.53 6.81
C ASN A 98 16.69 -14.17 7.69
N PRO A 99 16.72 -15.49 7.96
CA PRO A 99 15.67 -16.18 8.72
C PRO A 99 15.60 -15.78 10.20
N ASP A 100 16.72 -15.33 10.77
CA ASP A 100 16.88 -14.93 12.18
C ASP A 100 16.75 -13.42 12.37
N SER A 101 16.15 -12.72 11.40
CA SER A 101 15.94 -11.28 11.38
C SER A 101 15.19 -10.77 12.62
N LYS A 102 15.49 -9.55 13.03
CA LYS A 102 14.64 -8.79 13.96
C LYS A 102 13.25 -8.49 13.39
N PHE A 103 13.12 -8.47 12.07
CA PHE A 103 11.86 -8.30 11.35
C PHE A 103 11.16 -9.66 11.21
N LEU A 104 10.52 -10.10 12.30
CA LEU A 104 9.90 -11.44 12.41
C LEU A 104 8.76 -11.67 11.41
N ASP A 105 8.21 -10.60 10.86
CA ASP A 105 7.07 -10.57 9.94
C ASP A 105 7.49 -10.51 8.46
N LEU A 106 8.78 -10.59 8.13
CA LEU A 106 9.27 -10.70 6.75
C LEU A 106 8.47 -11.71 5.90
N PRO A 107 8.24 -12.96 6.34
CA PRO A 107 7.55 -13.93 5.51
C PRO A 107 6.09 -13.55 5.25
N ILE A 108 5.36 -13.12 6.30
CA ILE A 108 3.94 -12.78 6.19
C ILE A 108 3.72 -11.48 5.40
N VAL A 109 4.58 -10.48 5.55
CA VAL A 109 4.46 -9.21 4.83
C VAL A 109 4.74 -9.42 3.35
N ILE A 110 5.84 -10.07 2.97
CA ILE A 110 6.15 -10.31 1.55
C ILE A 110 5.05 -11.15 0.90
N SER A 111 4.65 -12.25 1.53
CA SER A 111 3.59 -13.12 0.98
C SER A 111 2.23 -12.43 0.91
N SER A 112 1.91 -11.51 1.82
CA SER A 112 0.69 -10.69 1.76
C SER A 112 0.63 -9.80 0.52
N PHE A 113 1.77 -9.23 0.10
CA PHE A 113 1.85 -8.49 -1.16
C PHE A 113 1.68 -9.42 -2.38
N LEU A 114 2.28 -10.61 -2.34
CA LEU A 114 2.16 -11.58 -3.42
C LEU A 114 0.73 -12.11 -3.58
N GLU A 115 0.05 -12.42 -2.48
CA GLU A 115 -1.35 -12.87 -2.47
C GLU A 115 -2.28 -11.81 -3.05
N TRP A 116 -2.17 -10.57 -2.55
CA TRP A 116 -2.94 -9.45 -3.07
C TRP A 116 -2.73 -9.23 -4.58
N SER A 117 -1.52 -9.50 -5.07
CA SER A 117 -1.15 -9.25 -6.45
C SER A 117 -1.31 -10.45 -7.40
N ASP A 118 -1.82 -11.59 -6.91
CA ASP A 118 -1.82 -12.87 -7.63
C ASP A 118 -2.71 -12.85 -8.89
N ASP A 119 -3.81 -12.11 -8.85
CA ASP A 119 -4.82 -12.09 -9.90
C ASP A 119 -5.03 -10.72 -10.57
N LEU A 120 -4.17 -9.74 -10.27
CA LEU A 120 -4.24 -8.38 -10.85
C LEU A 120 -4.24 -8.36 -12.38
N GLU A 121 -3.57 -9.32 -13.02
CA GLU A 121 -3.59 -9.50 -14.48
C GLU A 121 -4.99 -9.77 -15.02
N LYS A 122 -5.85 -10.46 -14.26
CA LYS A 122 -7.26 -10.68 -14.65
C LYS A 122 -8.07 -9.38 -14.67
N TYR A 123 -7.59 -8.36 -13.98
CA TYR A 123 -8.17 -7.01 -13.95
C TYR A 123 -7.43 -6.03 -14.87
N GLY A 124 -6.59 -6.53 -15.77
CA GLY A 124 -5.91 -5.72 -16.79
C GLY A 124 -4.66 -4.98 -16.30
N MET A 125 -4.11 -5.34 -15.14
CA MET A 125 -2.80 -4.83 -14.72
C MET A 125 -1.68 -5.60 -15.41
N GLU A 126 -0.79 -4.88 -16.06
CA GLU A 126 0.28 -5.46 -16.87
C GLU A 126 1.59 -4.65 -16.74
N GLY A 127 2.68 -5.19 -17.30
CA GLY A 127 3.97 -4.49 -17.38
C GLY A 127 4.51 -4.07 -16.02
N ASP A 128 5.06 -2.85 -15.94
CA ASP A 128 5.73 -2.31 -14.75
C ASP A 128 4.89 -2.39 -13.47
N ALA A 129 3.56 -2.36 -13.58
CA ALA A 129 2.65 -2.47 -12.44
C ALA A 129 2.82 -3.78 -11.65
N ILE A 130 3.28 -4.85 -12.29
CA ILE A 130 3.33 -6.20 -11.71
C ILE A 130 4.73 -6.84 -11.74
N LEU A 131 5.74 -6.17 -12.33
CA LEU A 131 7.12 -6.69 -12.43
C LEU A 131 7.80 -6.87 -11.08
N TRP A 132 7.44 -6.08 -10.08
CA TRP A 132 8.02 -6.14 -8.75
C TRP A 132 7.79 -7.50 -8.06
N ARG A 133 6.75 -8.27 -8.47
CA ARG A 133 6.39 -9.55 -7.85
C ARG A 133 7.53 -10.56 -7.90
N SER A 134 8.21 -10.72 -9.05
CA SER A 134 9.34 -11.66 -9.13
C SER A 134 10.53 -11.23 -8.28
N HIS A 135 10.77 -9.93 -8.15
CA HIS A 135 11.85 -9.44 -7.29
C HIS A 135 11.53 -9.65 -5.81
N ALA A 136 10.25 -9.53 -5.42
CA ALA A 136 9.82 -9.91 -4.08
C ALA A 136 10.04 -11.41 -3.80
N VAL A 137 9.80 -12.29 -4.78
CA VAL A 137 10.15 -13.72 -4.69
C VAL A 137 11.67 -13.91 -4.56
N GLU A 138 12.48 -13.20 -5.35
CA GLU A 138 13.94 -13.25 -5.25
C GLU A 138 14.43 -12.87 -3.84
N TYR A 139 13.87 -11.81 -3.23
CA TYR A 139 14.17 -11.43 -1.85
C TYR A 139 13.76 -12.50 -0.84
N PHE A 140 12.55 -13.08 -0.99
CA PHE A 140 12.07 -14.15 -0.12
C PHE A 140 13.00 -15.37 -0.14
N THR A 141 13.36 -15.82 -1.34
CA THR A 141 14.26 -16.95 -1.56
C THR A 141 15.68 -16.65 -1.08
N LYS A 142 16.22 -15.47 -1.39
CA LYS A 142 17.56 -15.03 -0.98
C LYS A 142 17.72 -15.02 0.54
N ALA A 143 16.69 -14.57 1.27
CA ALA A 143 16.72 -14.56 2.73
C ALA A 143 16.45 -15.93 3.36
N ALA A 144 16.20 -16.98 2.55
CA ALA A 144 15.83 -18.32 3.01
C ALA A 144 14.64 -18.32 4.00
N LEU A 145 13.64 -17.48 3.74
CA LEU A 145 12.46 -17.36 4.59
C LEU A 145 11.62 -18.64 4.54
N ASP A 146 10.96 -18.95 5.65
CA ASP A 146 10.06 -20.10 5.77
C ASP A 146 8.66 -19.76 5.20
N PRO A 147 8.22 -20.40 4.11
CA PRO A 147 6.89 -20.19 3.53
C PRO A 147 5.74 -20.48 4.48
N SER A 148 5.93 -21.39 5.45
CA SER A 148 4.88 -21.74 6.44
C SER A 148 4.58 -20.61 7.42
N ARG A 149 5.47 -19.60 7.48
CA ARG A 149 5.27 -18.35 8.25
C ARG A 149 4.63 -17.24 7.42
N GLY A 150 4.32 -17.49 6.15
CA GLY A 150 3.61 -16.58 5.27
C GLY A 150 2.08 -16.73 5.32
N VAL A 151 1.39 -16.19 4.32
CA VAL A 151 -0.05 -16.45 4.10
C VAL A 151 -0.30 -17.88 3.61
N PHE A 152 -1.56 -18.34 3.65
CA PHE A 152 -1.96 -19.73 3.37
C PHE A 152 -1.43 -20.30 2.05
N SER A 153 -1.29 -19.48 0.99
CA SER A 153 -0.90 -19.93 -0.35
C SER A 153 0.57 -19.63 -0.70
N THR A 154 1.41 -19.25 0.27
CA THR A 154 2.79 -18.76 0.00
C THR A 154 3.60 -19.70 -0.89
N ASP A 155 3.67 -20.99 -0.59
CA ASP A 155 4.43 -21.97 -1.40
C ASP A 155 4.00 -21.95 -2.88
N LYS A 156 2.70 -21.92 -3.14
CA LYS A 156 2.14 -21.92 -4.49
C LYS A 156 2.39 -20.61 -5.22
N LEU A 157 2.32 -19.48 -4.51
CA LEU A 157 2.61 -18.16 -5.08
C LEU A 157 4.08 -18.06 -5.50
N LEU A 158 5.00 -18.51 -4.64
CA LEU A 158 6.43 -18.53 -4.93
C LEU A 158 6.71 -19.40 -6.16
N GLU A 159 6.17 -20.63 -6.20
CA GLU A 159 6.33 -21.53 -7.34
C GLU A 159 5.76 -20.92 -8.64
N LYS A 160 4.55 -20.38 -8.59
CA LYS A 160 3.89 -19.75 -9.75
C LYS A 160 4.72 -18.61 -10.32
N LEU A 161 5.25 -17.73 -9.46
CA LEU A 161 5.99 -16.54 -9.88
C LEU A 161 7.46 -16.83 -10.22
N GLU A 162 8.04 -17.90 -9.70
CA GLU A 162 9.35 -18.41 -10.13
C GLU A 162 9.26 -19.03 -11.54
N GLN A 163 8.18 -19.74 -11.83
CA GLN A 163 7.92 -20.35 -13.14
C GLN A 163 7.34 -19.37 -14.18
N ALA A 164 6.83 -18.23 -13.74
CA ALA A 164 6.36 -17.19 -14.64
C ALA A 164 7.53 -16.72 -15.51
N ASP A 165 7.40 -16.89 -16.82
CA ASP A 165 8.37 -16.40 -17.81
C ASP A 165 8.32 -14.87 -17.83
N ASN A 166 8.94 -14.24 -16.83
CA ASN A 166 9.11 -12.80 -16.75
C ASN A 166 10.18 -12.41 -17.76
N LYS A 167 9.77 -12.38 -19.05
CA LYS A 167 10.57 -11.87 -20.18
C LYS A 167 11.08 -10.45 -19.96
N TYR A 168 10.56 -9.77 -18.93
CA TYR A 168 10.92 -8.43 -18.51
C TYR A 168 11.30 -8.47 -17.04
N LYS A 169 12.60 -8.46 -16.74
CA LYS A 169 13.11 -8.08 -15.43
C LYS A 169 13.46 -6.60 -15.47
N GLU A 170 13.20 -5.87 -14.39
CA GLU A 170 13.60 -4.46 -14.34
C GLU A 170 15.14 -4.38 -14.36
N ASP A 171 15.70 -3.67 -15.35
CA ASP A 171 17.15 -3.45 -15.42
C ASP A 171 17.57 -2.43 -14.37
N THR A 172 18.29 -2.90 -13.36
CA THR A 172 18.83 -2.07 -12.27
C THR A 172 20.26 -1.60 -12.53
N THR A 173 20.83 -1.88 -13.71
CA THR A 173 22.23 -1.55 -14.04
C THR A 173 22.49 -0.05 -13.94
N GLY A 174 23.56 0.32 -13.24
CA GLY A 174 23.99 1.72 -13.07
C GLY A 174 23.17 2.52 -12.05
N ARG A 175 22.19 1.91 -11.38
CA ARG A 175 21.43 2.55 -10.30
C ARG A 175 22.22 2.51 -8.98
N PRO A 176 22.00 3.46 -8.07
CA PRO A 176 22.69 3.47 -6.78
C PRO A 176 22.31 2.24 -5.93
N ASP A 177 23.29 1.64 -5.23
CA ASP A 177 23.06 0.47 -4.37
C ASP A 177 21.96 0.66 -3.32
N ARG A 178 21.77 1.91 -2.85
CA ARG A 178 20.72 2.25 -1.87
C ARG A 178 19.33 2.44 -2.47
N ASP A 179 19.23 2.57 -3.79
CA ASP A 179 17.96 2.78 -4.51
C ASP A 179 18.00 2.09 -5.90
N PRO A 180 18.21 0.76 -5.94
CA PRO A 180 18.25 0.02 -7.20
C PRO A 180 16.86 -0.04 -7.87
N TRP A 181 15.79 0.25 -7.15
CA TRP A 181 14.41 0.25 -7.66
C TRP A 181 13.93 1.63 -8.14
N ALA A 182 14.81 2.63 -8.10
CA ALA A 182 14.55 4.00 -8.56
C ALA A 182 13.31 4.64 -7.91
N TRP A 183 13.12 4.41 -6.60
CA TRP A 183 11.99 4.93 -5.82
C TRP A 183 11.76 6.43 -6.06
N GLY A 184 12.83 7.22 -5.95
CA GLY A 184 12.73 8.67 -6.09
C GLY A 184 12.24 9.10 -7.47
N GLU A 185 12.62 8.37 -8.52
CA GLU A 185 12.21 8.66 -9.90
C GLU A 185 10.76 8.23 -10.15
N LYS A 186 10.37 7.02 -9.73
CA LYS A 186 9.01 6.50 -9.86
C LYS A 186 8.01 7.35 -9.08
N LEU A 187 8.32 7.75 -7.84
CA LEU A 187 7.49 8.66 -7.04
C LEU A 187 7.35 10.03 -7.71
N LYS A 188 8.44 10.57 -8.27
CA LYS A 188 8.40 11.85 -8.99
C LYS A 188 7.55 11.76 -10.26
N ARG A 189 7.63 10.65 -11.00
CA ARG A 189 6.78 10.40 -12.17
C ARG A 189 5.31 10.33 -11.77
N TYR A 190 4.98 9.58 -10.73
CA TYR A 190 3.62 9.48 -10.20
C TYR A 190 3.04 10.86 -9.83
N LYS A 191 3.78 11.66 -9.04
CA LYS A 191 3.38 13.04 -8.67
C LYS A 191 3.22 13.97 -9.88
N LYS A 192 3.99 13.76 -10.96
CA LYS A 192 3.84 14.55 -12.18
C LYS A 192 2.50 14.27 -12.88
N SER A 193 2.03 13.03 -12.86
CA SER A 193 0.79 12.62 -13.52
C SER A 193 -0.46 12.95 -12.68
N TYR A 194 -0.42 12.74 -11.36
CA TYR A 194 -1.60 12.80 -10.50
C TYR A 194 -1.62 13.96 -9.51
N GLY A 195 -0.58 14.82 -9.55
CA GLY A 195 -0.49 16.05 -8.77
C GLY A 195 0.70 16.10 -7.81
N PRO A 196 1.26 17.29 -7.54
CA PRO A 196 2.46 17.43 -6.71
C PRO A 196 2.23 17.06 -5.24
N ARG A 197 0.98 17.06 -4.79
CA ARG A 197 0.54 16.55 -3.49
C ARG A 197 -0.33 15.33 -3.74
N ILE A 198 0.16 14.17 -3.34
CA ILE A 198 -0.58 12.91 -3.30
C ILE A 198 -1.01 12.67 -1.86
N GLY A 199 -2.07 11.89 -1.66
CA GLY A 199 -2.68 11.72 -0.36
C GLY A 199 -3.49 12.94 0.08
N GLY A 200 -3.90 12.96 1.34
CA GLY A 200 -4.79 13.97 1.90
C GLY A 200 -5.81 13.40 2.88
N SER A 201 -6.97 14.06 2.92
CA SER A 201 -8.14 13.66 3.73
C SER A 201 -9.45 14.03 3.05
N SER A 202 -9.44 14.15 1.72
CA SER A 202 -10.58 14.57 0.91
C SER A 202 -11.74 13.58 0.99
N TYR A 203 -11.42 12.31 1.27
CA TYR A 203 -12.37 11.21 1.37
C TYR A 203 -12.66 10.77 2.80
N ASP A 204 -12.10 11.45 3.80
CA ASP A 204 -12.38 11.19 5.21
C ASP A 204 -13.75 11.79 5.60
N ILE A 205 -14.75 10.92 5.79
CA ILE A 205 -16.12 11.30 6.13
C ILE A 205 -16.17 12.06 7.47
N THR A 206 -15.23 11.82 8.36
CA THR A 206 -15.15 12.51 9.66
C THR A 206 -14.73 13.96 9.52
N LYS A 207 -14.11 14.34 8.39
CA LYS A 207 -13.73 15.72 8.06
C LYS A 207 -14.82 16.50 7.34
N MET A 208 -15.85 15.82 6.83
CA MET A 208 -17.01 16.49 6.24
C MET A 208 -17.76 17.31 7.30
N THR A 209 -18.43 18.37 6.87
CA THR A 209 -19.34 19.10 7.76
C THR A 209 -20.56 18.23 8.11
N ARG A 210 -21.20 18.51 9.25
CA ARG A 210 -22.44 17.81 9.64
C ARG A 210 -23.52 17.90 8.55
N LYS A 211 -23.64 19.07 7.92
CA LYS A 211 -24.60 19.32 6.83
C LYS A 211 -24.28 18.47 5.60
N GLU A 212 -23.01 18.31 5.26
CA GLU A 212 -22.61 17.45 4.14
C GLU A 212 -22.88 15.99 4.44
N ARG A 213 -22.57 15.49 5.65
CA ARG A 213 -22.89 14.10 5.98
C ARG A 213 -24.38 13.83 5.95
N ALA A 214 -25.19 14.68 6.57
CA ALA A 214 -26.65 14.60 6.54
C ALA A 214 -27.23 14.62 5.11
N LYS A 215 -26.61 15.36 4.19
CA LYS A 215 -27.02 15.40 2.77
C LYS A 215 -26.90 14.03 2.08
N TYR A 216 -25.89 13.25 2.44
CA TYR A 216 -25.60 11.95 1.81
C TYR A 216 -26.10 10.75 2.64
N ALA A 217 -26.56 10.97 3.87
CA ALA A 217 -27.16 9.94 4.71
C ALA A 217 -28.54 9.53 4.20
N PHE A 218 -28.87 8.23 4.29
CA PHE A 218 -30.15 7.70 3.81
C PHE A 218 -31.36 8.24 4.58
N ASP A 219 -31.20 8.57 5.86
CA ASP A 219 -32.23 9.14 6.72
C ASP A 219 -32.24 10.68 6.73
N GLY A 220 -31.28 11.31 6.05
CA GLY A 220 -31.12 12.77 6.04
C GLY A 220 -30.56 13.37 7.33
N GLU A 221 -30.07 12.54 8.27
CA GLU A 221 -29.47 12.97 9.53
C GLU A 221 -27.94 12.79 9.53
N ASP A 222 -27.22 13.56 10.35
CA ASP A 222 -25.77 13.36 10.49
C ASP A 222 -25.49 12.04 11.24
N PRO A 223 -24.85 11.03 10.61
CA PRO A 223 -24.56 9.74 11.24
C PRO A 223 -23.57 9.86 12.40
N LEU A 224 -22.90 11.00 12.54
CA LEU A 224 -21.99 11.30 13.65
C LEU A 224 -22.53 12.43 14.55
N LYS A 225 -23.85 12.64 14.59
CA LYS A 225 -24.51 13.70 15.39
C LYS A 225 -24.13 13.65 16.88
N ASP A 226 -23.93 12.46 17.43
CA ASP A 226 -23.66 12.24 18.85
C ASP A 226 -22.16 12.36 19.22
N ILE A 227 -21.27 12.45 18.23
CA ILE A 227 -19.83 12.63 18.45
C ILE A 227 -19.52 14.14 18.51
N SER A 228 -18.76 14.57 19.50
CA SER A 228 -18.38 15.99 19.63
C SER A 228 -17.44 16.43 18.49
N GLU A 229 -17.47 17.71 18.10
CA GLU A 229 -16.52 18.23 17.09
C GLU A 229 -15.06 18.07 17.53
N LYS A 230 -14.80 18.13 18.83
CA LYS A 230 -13.47 17.91 19.39
C LYS A 230 -13.02 16.47 19.14
N ASP A 231 -13.89 15.50 19.41
CA ASP A 231 -13.57 14.08 19.25
C ASP A 231 -13.41 13.72 17.77
N LEU A 232 -14.25 14.26 16.88
CA LEU A 232 -14.09 14.14 15.42
C LEU A 232 -12.73 14.70 14.94
N LYS A 233 -12.32 15.87 15.44
CA LYS A 233 -11.02 16.47 15.08
C LYS A 233 -9.83 15.66 15.59
N GLN A 234 -9.96 15.05 16.77
CA GLN A 234 -8.91 14.28 17.42
C GLN A 234 -8.87 12.82 16.95
N GLY A 235 -9.86 12.36 16.18
CA GLY A 235 -9.97 10.96 15.77
C GLY A 235 -10.37 10.03 16.92
N ASN A 236 -10.95 10.57 17.99
CA ASN A 236 -11.43 9.81 19.15
C ASN A 236 -12.81 9.21 18.85
N LEU A 237 -12.85 8.34 17.84
CA LEU A 237 -14.08 7.69 17.39
C LEU A 237 -14.23 6.40 18.19
N ALA A 238 -14.95 6.47 19.31
CA ALA A 238 -15.53 5.29 19.90
C ALA A 238 -16.73 4.90 19.02
N LEU A 239 -16.46 4.14 17.95
CA LEU A 239 -17.51 3.53 17.15
C LEU A 239 -18.18 2.48 18.05
N ALA A 240 -19.44 2.76 18.43
CA ALA A 240 -20.27 1.88 19.25
C ALA A 240 -20.92 0.79 18.40
#